data_AF-A0A1D9H6Y2-F1
#
_entry.id   AF-A0A1D9H6Y2-F1
#
_cell.length_a   1.000
_cell.length_b   1.000
_cell.length_c   1.000
_cell.angle_alpha   90.00
_cell.angle_beta   90.00
_cell.angle_gamma   90.00
#
_symmetry.space_group_name_H-M   'P 1'
#
loop_
_entity.id
_entity.type
_entity.pdbx_description
1 polymer ?
#
loop_
_entity_poly.entity_id
_entity_poly.type
_entity_poly.pdbx_seq_one_letter_code
_entity_poly.pdbx_strand_id
1 'polypeptide(L)' 'MPPCERCHEQAGRPGHFPPHRDLVPGPVLRDEAGQKVYTYRCRRCGQAMLLQAPSADLPDRWSLGGRTCRF' A
#
# COMPACT_ATOMS: atom_id res chain seq x y z
N MET A 1 3.11 -15.67 2.94
CA MET A 1 2.25 -16.06 1.80
C MET A 1 2.53 -15.11 0.66
N PRO A 2 2.54 -15.58 -0.60
CA PRO A 2 2.65 -14.70 -1.75
C PRO A 2 1.43 -13.78 -1.84
N PRO A 3 1.56 -12.59 -2.45
CA PRO A 3 0.41 -11.75 -2.78
C PRO A 3 -0.56 -12.49 -3.70
N CYS A 4 -1.86 -12.16 -3.61
CA CYS A 4 -2.82 -12.70 -4.58
C CYS A 4 -2.80 -11.85 -5.86
N GLU A 5 -3.38 -12.38 -6.94
CA GLU A 5 -3.52 -11.69 -8.23
C GLU A 5 -4.04 -10.26 -8.09
N ARG A 6 -5.10 -10.03 -7.28
CA ARG A 6 -5.64 -8.68 -7.04
C ARG A 6 -4.67 -7.72 -6.38
N CYS A 7 -3.83 -8.21 -5.46
CA CYS A 7 -2.78 -7.38 -4.86
C CYS A 7 -1.69 -7.05 -5.88
N HIS A 8 -1.37 -8.00 -6.77
CA HIS A 8 -0.45 -7.76 -7.88
C HIS A 8 -1.00 -6.72 -8.87
N GLU A 9 -2.27 -6.83 -9.25
CA GLU A 9 -2.95 -5.87 -10.13
C GLU A 9 -3.07 -4.48 -9.48
N GLN A 10 -3.25 -4.42 -8.16
CA GLN A 10 -3.32 -3.16 -7.43
C GLN A 10 -1.94 -2.48 -7.35
N ALA A 11 -0.87 -3.25 -7.23
CA ALA A 11 0.49 -2.72 -7.15
C ALA A 11 0.86 -1.93 -8.41
N GLY A 12 1.51 -0.77 -8.22
CA GLY A 12 1.92 0.12 -9.30
C GLY A 12 0.82 1.06 -9.81
N ARG A 13 -0.43 0.92 -9.35
CA ARG A 13 -1.50 1.83 -9.77
C ARG A 13 -1.31 3.22 -9.16
N PRO A 14 -1.53 4.30 -9.94
CA PRO A 14 -1.42 5.66 -9.43
C PRO A 14 -2.70 6.10 -8.69
N GLY A 15 -2.50 7.01 -7.74
CA GLY A 15 -3.50 7.70 -6.97
C GLY A 15 -4.30 6.82 -6.00
N HIS A 16 -5.33 7.44 -5.44
CA HIS A 16 -6.32 6.81 -4.58
C HIS A 16 -7.34 5.97 -5.37
N PHE A 17 -6.89 5.28 -6.43
CA PHE A 17 -7.78 4.36 -7.14
C PHE A 17 -8.41 3.40 -6.11
N PRO A 18 -9.74 3.19 -6.16
CA PRO A 18 -10.44 2.42 -5.14
C PRO A 18 -9.71 1.11 -4.81
N PRO A 19 -9.39 0.85 -3.53
CA PRO A 19 -8.77 -0.40 -3.16
C PRO A 19 -9.66 -1.57 -3.61
N HIS A 20 -9.04 -2.67 -4.07
CA HIS A 20 -9.83 -3.87 -4.36
C HIS A 20 -10.57 -4.36 -3.11
N ARG A 21 -11.72 -5.02 -3.29
CA ARG A 21 -12.71 -5.37 -2.25
C ARG A 21 -12.19 -6.12 -1.01
N ASP A 22 -10.98 -6.67 -1.07
CA ASP A 22 -10.39 -7.48 0.00
C ASP A 22 -9.36 -6.69 0.83
N LEU A 23 -9.05 -5.44 0.47
CA LEU A 23 -8.17 -4.57 1.24
C LEU A 23 -8.97 -3.86 2.34
N VAL A 24 -8.54 -4.09 3.56
CA VAL A 24 -9.07 -3.41 4.75
C VAL A 24 -8.08 -2.31 5.15
N PRO A 25 -8.52 -1.06 5.36
CA PRO A 25 -7.64 0.03 5.78
C PRO A 25 -7.05 -0.22 7.16
N GLY A 26 -5.79 0.15 7.34
CA GLY A 26 -5.05 0.11 8.59
C GLY A 26 -4.67 1.51 9.08
N PRO A 27 -3.72 1.63 10.02
CA PRO A 27 -3.23 2.92 10.49
C PRO A 27 -2.56 3.71 9.35
N VAL A 28 -2.64 5.03 9.42
CA VAL A 28 -1.83 5.92 8.57
C VAL A 28 -0.51 6.16 9.28
N LEU A 29 0.59 5.85 8.60
CA LEU A 29 1.95 6.01 9.10
C LEU A 29 2.61 7.22 8.42
N ARG A 30 3.83 7.54 8.84
CA ARG A 30 4.70 8.50 8.16
C ARG A 30 5.99 7.82 7.76
N ASP A 31 6.52 8.14 6.58
CA ASP A 31 7.85 7.71 6.17
C ASP A 31 8.94 8.61 6.77
N GLU A 32 10.20 8.34 6.42
CA GLU A 32 11.37 9.09 6.91
C GLU A 32 11.35 10.57 6.49
N ALA A 33 10.70 10.89 5.37
CA ALA A 33 10.49 12.26 4.90
C ALA A 33 9.25 12.92 5.51
N GLY A 34 8.53 12.22 6.39
CA GLY A 34 7.30 12.69 7.04
C GLY A 34 6.05 12.62 6.16
N GLN A 35 6.13 12.00 4.97
CA GLN A 35 5.00 11.83 4.06
C GLN A 35 4.03 10.77 4.58
N LYS A 36 2.73 10.95 4.30
CA LYS A 36 1.70 10.01 4.77
C LYS A 36 1.81 8.69 4.00
N VAL A 37 1.78 7.59 4.74
CA VAL A 37 1.72 6.23 4.20
C VAL A 37 0.41 5.60 4.66
N TYR A 38 -0.53 5.42 3.73
CA TYR A 38 -1.78 4.72 4.02
C TYR A 38 -1.55 3.22 3.94
N THR A 39 -1.79 2.51 5.05
CA THR A 39 -1.61 1.06 5.10
C THR A 39 -2.92 0.32 4.89
N TYR A 40 -2.84 -0.86 4.28
CA TYR A 40 -3.96 -1.76 4.07
C TYR A 40 -3.52 -3.21 4.28
N ARG A 41 -4.45 -4.06 4.72
CA ARG A 41 -4.25 -5.51 4.85
C ARG A 41 -5.24 -6.25 3.97
N CYS A 42 -4.76 -7.15 3.12
CA CYS A 42 -5.61 -8.02 2.33
C CYS A 42 -6.18 -9.15 3.20
N ARG A 43 -7.50 -9.22 3.36
CA ARG A 43 -8.16 -10.31 4.12
C ARG A 43 -8.06 -11.69 3.45
N ARG A 44 -7.74 -11.74 2.15
CA ARG A 44 -7.66 -12.99 1.37
C ARG A 44 -6.30 -13.68 1.50
N CYS A 45 -5.21 -12.93 1.35
CA CYS A 45 -3.84 -13.49 1.37
C CYS A 45 -2.98 -12.98 2.53
N GLY A 46 -3.49 -12.06 3.35
CA GLY A 46 -2.77 -11.45 4.46
C GLY A 46 -1.70 -10.44 4.06
N GLN A 47 -1.53 -10.17 2.76
CA GLN A 47 -0.53 -9.23 2.23
C GLN A 47 -0.81 -7.80 2.71
N ALA A 48 0.24 -7.09 3.10
CA ALA A 48 0.19 -5.65 3.34
C ALA A 48 0.28 -4.90 2.00
N MET A 49 -0.51 -3.86 1.85
CA MET A 49 -0.46 -2.90 0.75
C MET A 49 -0.24 -1.51 1.32
N LEU A 50 0.58 -0.72 0.65
CA LEU A 50 0.85 0.67 1.01
C LEU A 50 0.41 1.58 -0.13
N LEU A 51 -0.12 2.75 0.21
CA LEU A 51 -0.36 3.85 -0.71
C LEU A 51 0.39 5.06 -0.18
N GLN A 52 1.38 5.51 -0.94
CA GLN A 52 2.23 6.65 -0.58
C GLN A 52 2.80 7.29 -1.85
N ALA A 53 3.14 8.57 -1.76
CA ALA A 53 3.92 9.25 -2.77
C ALA A 53 5.38 8.78 -2.69
N PRO A 54 6.04 8.50 -3.83
CA PRO A 54 7.48 8.21 -3.84
C PRO A 54 8.34 9.46 -3.66
N SER A 55 7.78 10.65 -3.88
CA SER A 55 8.39 11.95 -3.59
C SER A 55 7.29 13.02 -3.49
N ALA A 56 7.63 14.22 -2.99
CA ALA A 56 6.67 15.32 -2.83
C ALA A 56 6.01 15.77 -4.14
N ASP A 57 6.69 15.58 -5.28
CA ASP A 57 6.23 16.01 -6.60
C ASP A 57 5.50 14.91 -7.39
N LEU A 58 5.43 13.69 -6.86
CA LEU A 58 4.82 12.55 -7.53
C LEU A 58 3.52 12.13 -6.85
N PRO A 59 2.50 11.67 -7.62
CA PRO A 59 1.25 11.21 -7.03
C PRO A 59 1.46 9.93 -6.23
N ASP A 60 0.57 9.71 -5.26
CA ASP A 60 0.54 8.45 -4.49
C ASP A 60 0.51 7.24 -5.42
N ARG A 61 1.21 6.17 -5.04
CA ARG A 61 1.24 4.91 -5.80
C ARG A 61 1.10 3.73 -4.87
N TRP A 62 0.35 2.74 -5.32
CA TRP A 62 0.18 1.48 -4.61
C TRP A 62 1.45 0.63 -4.69
N SER A 63 1.87 0.06 -3.57
CA SER A 63 3.00 -0.87 -3.50
C SER A 63 2.71 -2.04 -2.57
N LEU A 64 3.37 -3.17 -2.82
CA LEU A 64 3.35 -4.31 -1.91
C LEU A 64 4.15 -3.93 -0.66
N GLY A 65 3.51 -3.97 0.51
CA GLY A 65 4.20 -3.81 1.77
C GLY A 65 5.18 -4.96 1.99
N GLY A 66 6.47 -4.65 2.10
CA GLY A 66 7.49 -5.64 2.43
C GLY A 66 7.35 -6.14 3.87
N ARG A 67 7.89 -7.34 4.16
CA ARG A 67 8.14 -7.80 5.55
C ARG A 67 9.20 -6.96 6.28
N THR A 68 9.76 -5.93 5.64
CA THR A 68 11.00 -5.26 6.04
C THR A 68 10.88 -3.75 6.27
N CYS A 69 9.69 -3.14 6.18
CA CYS A 69 9.51 -1.81 6.77
C CYS A 69 9.32 -1.98 8.28
N ARG A 70 10.44 -2.17 9.00
CA ARG A 70 10.51 -1.76 10.41
C ARG A 70 10.44 -0.24 10.39
N PHE A 71 9.28 0.28 10.75
CA PHE A 71 9.13 1.66 11.19
C PHE A 71 9.84 1.85 12.53
#